data_AF-A0A8H6YPC4-F1
#
_entry.id   AF-A0A8H6YPC4-F1
#
_cell.length_a   1.000
_cell.length_b   1.000
_cell.length_c   1.000
_cell.angle_alpha   90.00
_cell.angle_beta   90.00
_cell.angle_gamma   90.00
#
_symmetry.space_group_name_H-M   'P 1'
#
loop_
_entity.id
_entity.type
_entity.pdbx_description
1 polymer ?
#
loop_
_entity_poly.entity_id
_entity_poly.type
_entity_poly.pdbx_seq_one_letter_code
_entity_poly.pdbx_strand_id
1 'polypeptide(L)'
;MPTVQPIDFATTALTQYSGFYATVIDDFLTPAECDALRDLAASTREWEPAALGPTQTVHTNFRNSDRILRVDKETADMIYERLRPLVPELHVLGPNSEWPSITGKLGKGPRPCWKMVRVNPRLSFLRYGPGHYFKQHCDGLNELLDGPNP
;
A
#
# COMPACT_ATOMS: atom_id res chain seq x y z
N MET A 1 2.35 -20.42 -8.34
CA MET A 1 1.05 -19.93 -7.85
C MET A 1 1.34 -19.10 -6.61
N PRO A 2 0.67 -17.97 -6.37
CA PRO A 2 0.97 -17.13 -5.23
C PRO A 2 0.87 -17.89 -3.91
N THR A 3 1.80 -17.65 -2.98
CA THR A 3 1.75 -18.18 -1.61
C THR A 3 1.57 -17.05 -0.63
N VAL A 4 0.78 -17.27 0.42
CA VAL A 4 0.49 -16.26 1.44
C VAL A 4 1.03 -16.73 2.78
N GLN A 5 1.87 -15.90 3.42
CA GLN A 5 2.47 -16.19 4.71
C GLN A 5 2.27 -15.01 5.68
N PRO A 6 1.30 -15.11 6.60
CA PRO A 6 1.16 -14.15 7.70
C PRO A 6 2.43 -14.10 8.57
N ILE A 7 2.80 -12.89 9.00
CA ILE A 7 3.93 -12.67 9.88
C ILE A 7 3.45 -12.68 11.34
N ASP A 8 3.93 -13.64 12.13
CA ASP A 8 3.79 -13.59 13.59
C ASP A 8 4.95 -12.79 14.19
N PHE A 9 4.72 -11.48 14.39
CA PHE A 9 5.72 -10.58 14.96
C PHE A 9 6.24 -11.00 16.34
N ALA A 10 5.47 -11.76 17.13
CA ALA A 10 5.91 -12.24 18.44
C ALA A 10 7.10 -13.21 18.34
N THR A 11 7.28 -13.85 17.17
CA THR A 11 8.39 -14.77 16.88
C THR A 11 9.54 -14.12 16.11
N THR A 12 9.45 -12.82 15.80
CA THR A 12 10.48 -12.08 15.04
C THR A 12 11.32 -11.20 15.95
N ALA A 13 12.38 -10.59 15.40
CA ALA A 13 13.15 -9.54 16.09
C ALA A 13 12.36 -8.23 16.30
N LEU A 14 11.18 -8.08 15.69
CA LEU A 14 10.33 -6.88 15.72
C LEU A 14 9.12 -7.07 16.64
N THR A 15 9.34 -7.59 17.85
CA THR A 15 8.28 -7.93 18.81
C THR A 15 7.40 -6.75 19.24
N GLN A 16 7.85 -5.50 19.05
CA GLN A 16 7.04 -4.30 19.28
C GLN A 16 5.79 -4.22 18.38
N TYR A 17 5.74 -5.00 17.30
CA TYR A 17 4.57 -5.15 16.43
C TYR A 17 3.75 -6.42 16.72
N SER A 18 3.97 -7.08 17.85
CA SER A 18 3.16 -8.24 18.25
C SER A 18 1.66 -7.89 18.24
N GLY A 19 0.86 -8.73 17.58
CA GLY A 19 -0.58 -8.50 17.37
C GLY A 19 -0.94 -7.55 16.23
N PHE A 20 0.05 -7.04 15.48
CA PHE A 20 -0.18 -6.29 14.24
C PHE A 20 -0.30 -7.27 13.07
N TYR A 21 -1.02 -6.85 12.03
CA TYR A 21 -1.16 -7.61 10.80
C TYR A 21 -0.06 -7.26 9.80
N ALA A 22 0.62 -8.27 9.27
CA ALA A 22 1.41 -8.20 8.05
C ALA A 22 1.43 -9.58 7.39
N THR A 23 1.48 -9.62 6.06
CA THR A 23 1.54 -10.87 5.29
C THR A 23 2.51 -10.73 4.13
N VAL A 24 3.23 -11.80 3.81
CA VAL A 24 4.07 -11.91 2.61
C VAL A 24 3.29 -12.68 1.55
N ILE A 25 3.22 -12.12 0.34
CA ILE A 25 2.63 -12.79 -0.82
C ILE A 25 3.72 -12.99 -1.86
N ASP A 26 4.25 -14.21 -1.96
CA ASP A 26 5.22 -14.55 -3.01
C ASP A 26 4.52 -14.84 -4.33
N ASP A 27 5.24 -14.67 -5.44
CA ASP A 27 4.74 -14.90 -6.81
C ASP A 27 3.45 -14.15 -7.16
N PHE A 28 3.20 -12.99 -6.54
CA PHE A 28 2.01 -12.16 -6.79
C PHE A 28 1.95 -11.60 -8.23
N LEU A 29 3.12 -11.19 -8.73
CA LEU A 29 3.34 -10.72 -10.10
C LEU A 29 4.44 -11.55 -10.74
N THR A 30 4.26 -11.90 -12.00
CA THR A 30 5.32 -12.53 -12.81
C THR A 30 6.39 -11.48 -13.20
N PRO A 31 7.61 -11.92 -13.58
CA PRO A 31 8.64 -10.98 -14.07
C PRO A 31 8.16 -10.10 -15.22
N ALA A 32 7.43 -10.66 -16.19
CA ALA A 32 6.89 -9.91 -17.33
C ALA A 32 5.86 -8.85 -16.91
N GLU A 33 5.06 -9.12 -15.87
CA GLU A 33 4.09 -8.15 -15.34
C GLU A 33 4.78 -7.03 -14.56
N CYS A 34 5.83 -7.37 -13.80
CA CYS A 34 6.69 -6.37 -13.16
C CYS A 34 7.35 -5.45 -14.21
N ASP A 35 7.81 -6.00 -15.33
CA ASP A 35 8.36 -5.24 -16.45
C ASP A 35 7.30 -4.34 -17.08
N ALA A 36 6.11 -4.88 -17.37
CA ALA A 36 5.00 -4.11 -17.92
C ALA A 36 4.57 -2.94 -17.01
N LEU A 37 4.52 -3.14 -15.70
CA LEU A 37 4.22 -2.08 -14.72
C LEU A 37 5.31 -1.01 -14.67
N ARG A 38 6.58 -1.39 -14.82
CA ARG A 38 7.70 -0.44 -14.88
C ARG A 38 7.64 0.39 -16.17
N ASP A 39 7.34 -0.24 -17.29
CA ASP A 39 7.20 0.44 -18.59
C ASP A 39 5.99 1.38 -18.58
N LEU A 40 4.88 0.95 -17.97
CA LEU A 40 3.69 1.77 -17.71
C LEU A 40 4.03 3.03 -16.90
N ALA A 41 4.87 2.90 -15.87
CA ALA A 41 5.35 4.04 -15.10
C ALA A 41 6.19 4.98 -15.98
N ALA A 42 7.21 4.45 -16.64
CA ALA A 42 8.13 5.21 -17.48
C ALA A 42 7.43 5.93 -18.66
N SER A 43 6.34 5.35 -19.17
CA SER A 43 5.54 5.97 -20.24
C SER A 43 4.68 7.15 -19.77
N THR A 44 4.57 7.39 -18.46
CA THR A 44 3.69 8.41 -17.90
C THR A 44 4.33 9.80 -17.99
N ARG A 45 5.57 9.92 -17.51
CA ARG A 45 6.37 11.14 -17.46
C ARG A 45 7.80 10.81 -17.03
N GLU A 46 8.68 11.81 -17.10
CA GLU A 46 10.01 11.69 -16.53
C GLU A 46 9.98 11.44 -15.02
N TRP A 47 10.96 10.68 -14.54
CA TRP A 47 11.15 10.42 -13.12
C TRP A 47 11.59 11.70 -12.42
N GLU A 48 10.83 12.12 -11.43
CA GLU A 48 11.14 13.31 -10.63
C GLU A 48 11.34 12.95 -9.17
N PRO A 49 12.15 13.73 -8.42
CA PRO A 49 12.31 13.55 -6.99
C PRO A 49 10.97 13.48 -6.26
N ALA A 50 10.83 12.51 -5.37
CA ALA A 50 9.59 12.21 -4.68
C ALA A 50 9.29 13.25 -3.60
N ALA A 51 8.59 14.28 -4.03
CA ALA A 51 8.05 15.33 -3.21
C ALA A 51 7.05 14.84 -2.13
N LEU A 52 7.05 15.52 -0.98
CA LEU A 52 6.20 15.24 0.17
C LEU A 52 5.16 16.35 0.37
N GLY A 53 3.96 15.96 0.79
CA GLY A 53 2.88 16.88 1.15
C GLY A 53 2.26 17.66 -0.02
N PRO A 54 1.29 18.54 0.26
CA PRO A 54 0.59 19.34 -0.75
C PRO A 54 1.51 20.36 -1.43
N THR A 55 2.56 20.81 -0.75
CA THR A 55 3.55 21.75 -1.28
C THR A 55 4.60 21.10 -2.19
N GLN A 56 4.52 19.78 -2.38
CA GLN A 56 5.49 18.99 -3.13
C GLN A 56 6.96 19.24 -2.69
N THR A 57 7.20 19.43 -1.39
CA THR A 57 8.54 19.73 -0.90
C THR A 57 9.41 18.47 -0.91
N VAL A 58 10.57 18.53 -1.55
CA VAL A 58 11.55 17.45 -1.54
C VAL A 58 12.35 17.53 -0.25
N HIS A 59 11.98 16.74 0.76
CA HIS A 59 12.80 16.59 1.97
C HIS A 59 13.77 15.43 1.79
N THR A 60 14.88 15.68 1.09
CA THR A 60 15.95 14.70 0.85
C THR A 60 16.50 14.07 2.13
N ASN A 61 16.37 14.74 3.29
CA ASN A 61 16.75 14.25 4.62
C ASN A 61 15.77 13.23 5.23
N PHE A 62 14.61 13.02 4.62
CA PHE A 62 13.57 12.10 5.10
C PHE A 62 13.20 11.06 4.03
N ARG A 63 13.04 11.52 2.79
CA ARG A 63 12.80 10.70 1.62
C ARG A 63 13.70 11.17 0.49
N ASN A 64 14.53 10.26 -0.01
CA ASN A 64 15.34 10.45 -1.19
C ASN A 64 15.04 9.30 -2.16
N SER A 65 14.14 9.54 -3.11
CA SER A 65 13.69 8.58 -4.11
C SER A 65 13.11 9.35 -5.29
N ASP A 66 13.02 8.76 -6.47
CA ASP A 66 12.20 9.31 -7.55
C ASP A 66 10.78 8.74 -7.46
N ARG A 67 9.79 9.46 -7.98
CA ARG A 67 8.40 9.00 -8.03
C ARG A 67 7.69 9.40 -9.31
N ILE A 68 6.92 8.45 -9.84
CA ILE A 68 5.84 8.71 -10.78
C ILE A 68 4.51 8.44 -10.09
N LEU A 69 3.58 9.37 -10.24
CA LEU A 69 2.19 9.19 -9.84
C LEU A 69 1.39 9.02 -11.12
N ARG A 70 0.60 7.94 -11.17
CA ARG A 70 -0.26 7.62 -12.31
C ARG A 70 -1.62 7.23 -11.77
N VAL A 71 -2.68 7.84 -12.30
CA VAL A 71 -4.04 7.40 -12.03
C VAL A 71 -4.39 6.38 -13.11
N ASP A 72 -4.54 5.11 -12.73
CA ASP A 72 -4.77 4.01 -13.65
C ASP A 72 -5.72 2.99 -13.02
N LYS A 73 -7.01 3.11 -13.35
CA LYS A 73 -8.06 2.27 -12.76
C LYS A 73 -7.91 0.81 -13.20
N GLU A 74 -7.59 0.58 -14.47
CA GLU A 74 -7.48 -0.77 -15.03
C GLU A 74 -6.38 -1.57 -14.34
N THR A 75 -5.22 -0.95 -14.15
CA THR A 75 -4.10 -1.56 -13.42
C THR A 75 -4.45 -1.79 -11.95
N ALA A 76 -5.10 -0.83 -11.29
CA ALA A 76 -5.52 -0.99 -9.90
C ALA A 76 -6.57 -2.10 -9.73
N ASP A 77 -7.53 -2.22 -10.63
CA ASP A 77 -8.53 -3.29 -10.63
C ASP A 77 -7.88 -4.66 -10.85
N MET A 78 -6.92 -4.76 -11.79
CA MET A 78 -6.16 -6.00 -11.99
C MET A 78 -5.43 -6.44 -10.72
N ILE A 79 -4.75 -5.51 -10.04
CA ILE A 79 -4.08 -5.79 -8.75
C ILE A 79 -5.11 -6.21 -7.70
N TYR A 80 -6.25 -5.52 -7.63
CA TYR A 80 -7.31 -5.82 -6.67
C TYR A 80 -7.90 -7.22 -6.87
N GLU A 81 -8.26 -7.59 -8.09
CA GLU A 81 -8.85 -8.91 -8.37
C GLU A 81 -7.89 -10.06 -8.07
N ARG A 82 -6.58 -9.84 -8.22
CA ARG A 82 -5.55 -10.80 -7.80
C ARG A 82 -5.37 -10.85 -6.30
N LEU A 83 -5.33 -9.69 -5.64
CA LEU A 83 -5.08 -9.59 -4.20
C LEU A 83 -6.26 -10.12 -3.39
N ARG A 84 -7.48 -9.79 -3.81
CA ARG A 84 -8.72 -10.08 -3.07
C ARG A 84 -8.83 -11.54 -2.60
N PRO A 85 -8.69 -12.58 -3.44
CA PRO A 85 -8.79 -13.97 -2.97
C PRO A 85 -7.65 -14.39 -2.02
N LEU A 86 -6.54 -13.64 -1.97
CA LEU A 86 -5.36 -13.97 -1.16
C LEU A 86 -5.43 -13.41 0.27
N VAL A 87 -6.31 -12.44 0.53
CA VAL A 87 -6.48 -11.81 1.86
C VAL A 87 -7.95 -11.76 2.31
N PRO A 88 -8.67 -12.90 2.37
CA PRO A 88 -10.08 -12.95 2.77
C PRO A 88 -10.36 -12.32 4.15
N GLU A 89 -9.41 -12.40 5.07
CA GLU A 89 -9.46 -11.83 6.42
C GLU A 89 -9.57 -10.30 6.44
N LEU A 90 -9.21 -9.62 5.34
CA LEU A 90 -9.28 -8.17 5.21
C LEU A 90 -10.55 -7.68 4.51
N HIS A 91 -11.41 -8.58 4.01
CA HIS A 91 -12.58 -8.18 3.21
C HIS A 91 -13.58 -7.38 4.03
N VAL A 92 -13.73 -7.74 5.31
CA VAL A 92 -14.58 -7.04 6.26
C VAL A 92 -13.82 -6.88 7.57
N LEU A 93 -13.54 -5.62 7.93
CA LEU A 93 -12.87 -5.28 9.18
C LEU A 93 -13.89 -4.61 10.10
N GLY A 94 -13.96 -5.03 11.35
CA GLY A 94 -14.90 -4.50 12.32
C GLY A 94 -14.41 -4.71 13.74
N PRO A 95 -15.22 -4.33 14.76
CA PRO A 95 -14.88 -4.56 16.16
C PRO A 95 -14.48 -6.01 16.48
N ASN A 96 -15.09 -6.98 15.77
CA ASN A 96 -14.96 -8.42 16.03
C ASN A 96 -14.16 -9.16 14.94
N SER A 97 -13.56 -8.46 13.97
CA SER A 97 -12.65 -9.11 13.02
C SER A 97 -11.37 -9.56 13.71
N GLU A 98 -10.66 -10.52 13.13
CA GLU A 98 -9.35 -10.99 13.61
C GLU A 98 -8.34 -9.84 13.77
N TRP A 99 -8.42 -8.83 12.91
CA TRP A 99 -7.50 -7.69 12.88
C TRP A 99 -8.19 -6.34 13.12
N PRO A 100 -8.79 -6.13 14.30
CA PRO A 100 -9.72 -5.02 14.54
C PRO A 100 -9.01 -3.65 14.64
N SER A 101 -7.68 -3.65 14.76
CA SER A 101 -6.83 -2.47 14.93
C SER A 101 -6.24 -1.95 13.61
N ILE A 102 -6.42 -2.65 12.48
CA ILE A 102 -5.91 -2.21 11.16
C ILE A 102 -6.46 -0.83 10.80
N THR A 103 -7.73 -0.58 11.11
CA THR A 103 -8.42 0.67 10.77
C THR A 103 -8.25 1.76 11.82
N GLY A 104 -7.31 1.62 12.76
CA GLY A 104 -7.02 2.57 13.83
C GLY A 104 -7.13 1.98 15.24
N LYS A 105 -6.76 2.79 16.25
CA LYS A 105 -6.75 2.35 17.65
C LYS A 105 -8.13 1.93 18.13
N LEU A 106 -8.16 0.87 18.96
CA LEU A 106 -9.36 0.43 19.65
C LEU A 106 -9.77 1.50 20.69
N GLY A 107 -10.69 2.39 20.32
CA GLY A 107 -11.29 3.40 21.21
C GLY A 107 -12.54 2.92 21.94
N LYS A 108 -13.08 3.75 22.83
CA LYS A 108 -14.39 3.52 23.47
C LYS A 108 -15.51 4.04 22.56
N GLY A 109 -16.34 3.14 22.02
CA GLY A 109 -17.52 3.48 21.22
C GLY A 109 -17.84 2.44 20.12
N PRO A 110 -19.05 2.49 19.53
CA PRO A 110 -19.39 1.67 18.38
C PRO A 110 -18.47 2.04 17.20
N ARG A 111 -17.84 1.03 16.58
CA ARG A 111 -16.98 1.27 15.40
C ARG A 111 -17.70 0.92 14.11
N PRO A 112 -17.41 1.66 13.02
CA PRO A 112 -17.85 1.26 11.71
C PRO A 112 -17.22 -0.09 11.32
N CYS A 113 -17.96 -0.85 10.52
CA CYS A 113 -17.40 -1.95 9.76
C CYS A 113 -16.90 -1.40 8.42
N TRP A 114 -15.68 -1.76 8.06
CA TRP A 114 -15.06 -1.42 6.79
C TRP A 114 -15.16 -2.60 5.85
N LYS A 115 -15.49 -2.34 4.60
CA LYS A 115 -15.47 -3.33 3.54
C LYS A 115 -14.37 -2.97 2.55
N MET A 116 -13.49 -3.92 2.26
CA MET A 116 -12.51 -3.76 1.18
C MET A 116 -13.25 -3.74 -0.16
N VAL A 117 -13.05 -2.67 -0.93
CA VAL A 117 -13.81 -2.45 -2.18
C VAL A 117 -12.94 -2.41 -3.44
N ARG A 118 -11.71 -1.89 -3.34
CA ARG A 118 -10.75 -1.77 -4.46
C ARG A 118 -9.36 -1.40 -3.95
N VAL A 119 -8.36 -1.52 -4.83
CA VAL A 119 -7.09 -0.80 -4.71
C VAL A 119 -7.29 0.63 -5.20
N ASN A 120 -6.62 1.61 -4.59
CA ASN A 120 -6.74 3.02 -4.99
C ASN A 120 -6.16 3.21 -6.42
N PRO A 121 -6.92 3.78 -7.38
CA PRO A 121 -6.44 4.03 -8.74
C PRO A 121 -5.21 4.93 -8.84
N ARG A 122 -4.93 5.73 -7.81
CA ARG A 122 -3.72 6.57 -7.73
C ARG A 122 -2.52 5.70 -7.35
N LEU A 123 -1.88 5.12 -8.36
CA LEU A 123 -0.68 4.31 -8.23
C LEU A 123 0.56 5.20 -8.07
N SER A 124 1.41 4.83 -7.11
CA SER A 124 2.70 5.48 -6.86
C SER A 124 3.83 4.52 -7.22
N PHE A 125 4.55 4.81 -8.28
CA PHE A 125 5.77 4.10 -8.65
C PHE A 125 6.97 4.82 -8.04
N LEU A 126 7.80 4.10 -7.28
CA LEU A 126 9.01 4.65 -6.66
C LEU A 126 10.25 4.01 -7.28
N ARG A 127 11.30 4.82 -7.46
CA ARG A 127 12.61 4.35 -7.92
C ARG A 127 13.72 4.79 -6.98
N TYR A 128 14.59 3.86 -6.62
CA TYR A 128 15.71 4.08 -5.70
C TYR A 128 17.02 3.83 -6.43
N GLY A 129 17.84 4.86 -6.59
CA GLY A 129 19.21 4.73 -7.08
C GLY A 129 20.21 4.52 -5.93
N PRO A 130 21.51 4.45 -6.23
CA PRO A 130 22.55 4.40 -5.20
C PRO A 130 22.42 5.54 -4.18
N GLY A 131 22.36 5.21 -2.89
CA GLY A 131 22.23 6.19 -1.80
C GLY A 131 20.82 6.79 -1.60
N HIS A 132 19.84 6.39 -2.41
CA HIS A 132 18.43 6.73 -2.17
C HIS A 132 17.90 5.94 -0.96
N TYR A 133 16.97 6.52 -0.21
CA TYR A 133 16.43 5.94 1.01
C TYR A 133 15.04 6.49 1.34
N PHE A 134 14.37 5.82 2.27
CA PHE A 134 13.17 6.34 2.91
C PHE A 134 13.21 6.01 4.40
N LYS A 135 13.16 7.02 5.26
CA LYS A 135 13.16 6.83 6.71
C LYS A 135 11.85 6.18 7.19
N GLN A 136 11.91 5.56 8.37
CA GLN A 136 10.74 4.99 9.05
C GLN A 136 9.64 6.04 9.20
N HIS A 137 8.41 5.66 8.85
CA HIS A 137 7.23 6.51 8.87
C HIS A 137 5.95 5.66 8.90
N CYS A 138 4.80 6.32 9.05
CA CYS A 138 3.49 5.73 8.76
C CYS A 138 3.00 6.26 7.40
N ASP A 139 2.32 5.41 6.64
CA ASP A 139 1.70 5.82 5.39
C ASP A 139 0.65 6.91 5.62
N GLY A 140 0.58 7.86 4.69
CA GLY A 140 -0.44 8.90 4.69
C GLY A 140 -1.78 8.37 4.18
N LEU A 141 -2.87 8.92 4.71
CA LEU A 141 -4.20 8.70 4.14
C LEU A 141 -4.31 9.46 2.82
N ASN A 142 -4.57 8.73 1.73
CA ASN A 142 -4.81 9.33 0.43
C ASN A 142 -6.33 9.37 0.19
N GLU A 143 -6.85 10.57 -0.10
CA GLU A 143 -8.21 10.71 -0.58
C GLU A 143 -8.33 10.14 -1.99
N LEU A 144 -9.51 9.61 -2.32
CA LEU A 144 -9.84 9.25 -3.68
C LEU A 144 -10.00 10.56 -4.48
N LEU A 145 -9.39 10.61 -5.66
CA LEU A 145 -9.51 11.77 -6.56
C LEU A 145 -10.91 11.87 -7.17
N ASP A 146 -11.63 10.75 -7.20
CA ASP A 146 -13.08 10.74 -7.32
C ASP A 146 -13.60 11.23 -5.97
N GLY A 147 -14.10 12.47 -5.90
CA GLY A 147 -14.71 13.02 -4.67
C GLY A 147 -15.73 12.06 -4.03
N PRO A 148 -16.23 12.34 -2.82
CA PRO A 148 -17.09 11.40 -2.09
C PRO A 148 -18.22 10.93 -2.99
N ASN A 149 -18.16 9.68 -3.45
CA ASN A 149 -19.26 9.10 -4.21
C ASN A 149 -20.39 8.89 -3.18
N PRO A 150 -21.63 9.28 -3.49
CA PRO A 150 -22.76 9.28 -2.55
C PRO A 150 -23.09 7.89 -1.99
#